data_AF-G2KRP8-F1
#
_entry.id   AF-G2KRP8-F1
#
_cell.length_a   1.000
_cell.length_b   1.000
_cell.length_c   1.000
_cell.angle_alpha   90.00
_cell.angle_beta   90.00
_cell.angle_gamma   90.00
#
_symmetry.space_group_name_H-M   'P 1'
#
loop_
_entity.id
_entity.type
_entity.pdbx_description
1 polymer ?
#
loop_
_entity_poly.entity_id
_entity_poly.type
_entity_poly.pdbx_seq_one_letter_code
_entity_poly.pdbx_strand_id
1 'polypeptide(L)'
;MGSAYDESLTARFNRLSFWGRNSLRSAALAESLSGMVRDGTKKRPWLYPFFMTYLICLTTPLPVPGGSTVLVALTGLYAAIPALPGSKALRSSFAAAVRPPVLVENYTDFIRPSADRSQADSVRALALGWRVTCRGAADMWQSTRFALAALRAV
;
A
#
# COMPACT_ATOMS: atom_id res chain seq x y z
N MET A 1 15.36 4.65 -23.30
CA MET A 1 15.96 5.16 -22.05
C MET A 1 15.47 4.46 -20.77
N GLY A 2 14.38 3.68 -20.77
CA GLY A 2 13.86 3.03 -19.53
C GLY A 2 14.65 1.85 -18.95
N SER A 3 15.32 1.04 -19.78
CA SER A 3 15.93 -0.24 -19.31
C SER A 3 17.08 -0.05 -18.31
N ALA A 4 18.04 0.84 -18.61
CA ALA A 4 19.21 1.05 -17.75
C ALA A 4 18.85 1.75 -16.43
N TYR A 5 17.83 2.61 -16.45
CA TYR A 5 17.32 3.27 -15.24
C TYR A 5 16.60 2.27 -14.33
N ASP A 6 15.71 1.44 -14.89
CA ASP A 6 15.01 0.39 -14.14
C ASP A 6 15.96 -0.66 -13.55
N GLU A 7 17.03 -1.01 -14.27
CA GLU A 7 18.08 -1.89 -13.76
C GLU A 7 18.81 -1.29 -12.56
N SER A 8 19.09 0.02 -12.59
CA SER A 8 19.75 0.72 -11.48
C SER A 8 18.88 0.75 -10.22
N LEU A 9 17.57 0.96 -10.38
CA LEU A 9 16.61 0.95 -9.26
C LEU A 9 16.41 -0.46 -8.72
N THR A 10 16.37 -1.47 -9.58
CA THR A 10 16.30 -2.87 -9.16
C THR A 10 17.55 -3.30 -8.40
N ALA A 11 18.73 -2.87 -8.85
CA ALA A 11 19.98 -3.09 -8.13
C ALA A 11 19.98 -2.43 -6.75
N ARG A 12 19.47 -1.19 -6.65
CA ARG A 12 19.32 -0.49 -5.37
C ARG A 12 18.34 -1.19 -4.43
N PHE A 13 17.22 -1.69 -4.95
CA PHE A 13 16.28 -2.50 -4.17
C PHE A 13 16.94 -3.77 -3.62
N ASN A 14 17.81 -4.42 -4.40
CA ASN A 14 18.50 -5.64 -3.98
C ASN A 14 19.60 -5.39 -2.93
N ARG A 15 20.08 -4.14 -2.77
CA ARG A 15 21.00 -3.74 -1.69
C ARG A 15 20.32 -3.54 -0.34
N LEU A 16 18.98 -3.50 -0.31
CA LEU A 16 18.21 -3.42 0.93
C LEU A 16 18.21 -4.77 1.65
N SER A 17 18.26 -4.70 2.98
CA SER A 17 18.05 -5.88 3.83
C SER A 17 16.69 -6.54 3.55
N PHE A 18 16.53 -7.82 3.91
CA PHE A 18 15.24 -8.52 3.80
C PHE A 18 14.10 -7.74 4.47
N TRP A 19 14.36 -7.19 5.65
CA TRP A 19 13.43 -6.34 6.37
C TRP A 19 13.10 -5.05 5.62
N GLY A 20 14.10 -4.35 5.08
CA GLY A 20 13.88 -3.13 4.28
C GLY A 20 13.03 -3.38 3.03
N ARG A 21 13.31 -4.45 2.30
CA ARG A 21 12.53 -4.86 1.12
C ARG A 21 11.07 -5.15 1.48
N ASN A 22 10.84 -5.87 2.57
CA ASN A 22 9.49 -6.20 3.03
C ASN A 22 8.75 -4.97 3.57
N SER A 23 9.42 -4.06 4.28
CA SER A 23 8.79 -2.81 4.73
C SER A 23 8.31 -1.96 3.57
N LEU A 24 9.11 -1.81 2.50
CA LEU A 24 8.69 -1.07 1.30
C LEU A 24 7.51 -1.75 0.58
N ARG A 25 7.56 -3.08 0.43
CA ARG A 25 6.45 -3.85 -0.18
C ARG A 25 5.16 -3.69 0.63
N SER A 26 5.23 -3.81 1.95
CA SER A 26 4.08 -3.65 2.84
C SER A 26 3.51 -2.22 2.78
N ALA A 27 4.37 -1.20 2.74
CA ALA A 27 3.94 0.19 2.58
C ALA A 27 3.22 0.42 1.25
N ALA A 28 3.78 -0.08 0.15
CA ALA A 28 3.18 0.03 -1.17
C ALA A 28 1.84 -0.71 -1.28
N LEU A 29 1.73 -1.89 -0.65
CA LEU A 29 0.47 -2.63 -0.58
C LEU A 29 -0.59 -1.87 0.22
N ALA A 30 -0.22 -1.28 1.36
CA ALA A 30 -1.13 -0.49 2.18
C ALA A 30 -1.62 0.78 1.45
N GLU A 31 -0.72 1.50 0.77
CA GLU A 31 -1.08 2.65 -0.07
C GLU A 31 -1.95 2.23 -1.28
N SER A 32 -1.66 1.10 -1.91
CA SER A 32 -2.50 0.58 -3.00
C SER A 32 -3.89 0.19 -2.52
N LEU A 33 -4.00 -0.42 -1.34
CA LEU A 33 -5.28 -0.81 -0.74
C LEU A 33 -6.13 0.41 -0.41
N SER A 34 -5.55 1.42 0.25
CA SER A 34 -6.25 2.66 0.59
C SER A 34 -6.71 3.42 -0.65
N GLY A 35 -5.87 3.51 -1.69
CA GLY A 35 -6.27 4.08 -2.98
C GLY A 35 -7.41 3.32 -3.65
N MET A 36 -7.40 1.98 -3.63
CA MET A 36 -8.48 1.16 -4.17
C MET A 36 -9.80 1.35 -3.42
N VAL A 37 -9.75 1.47 -2.10
CA VAL A 37 -10.94 1.74 -1.29
C VAL A 37 -11.55 3.10 -1.64
N ARG A 38 -10.71 4.12 -1.81
CA ARG A 38 -11.15 5.44 -2.25
C ARG A 38 -11.81 5.38 -3.62
N ASP A 39 -11.15 4.76 -4.60
CA ASP A 39 -11.66 4.68 -5.97
C ASP A 39 -12.94 3.82 -6.03
N GLY A 40 -13.02 2.78 -5.21
CA GLY A 40 -14.22 1.97 -5.01
C GLY A 40 -15.38 2.77 -4.42
N THR A 41 -15.12 3.57 -3.39
CA THR A 41 -16.12 4.48 -2.78
C THR A 41 -16.61 5.51 -3.77
N LYS A 42 -15.72 6.09 -4.59
CA LYS A 42 -16.09 7.04 -5.64
C LYS A 42 -17.06 6.43 -6.66
N LYS A 43 -16.86 5.17 -7.05
CA LYS A 43 -17.71 4.46 -8.01
C LYS A 43 -19.00 3.93 -7.39
N ARG A 44 -18.95 3.53 -6.12
CA ARG A 44 -20.04 2.84 -5.40
C ARG A 44 -20.16 3.39 -3.97
N PRO A 45 -20.69 4.60 -3.80
CA PRO A 45 -20.71 5.29 -2.52
C PRO A 45 -21.56 4.57 -1.45
N TRP A 46 -22.56 3.77 -1.83
CA TRP A 46 -23.37 2.99 -0.88
C TRP A 46 -22.60 1.85 -0.20
N LEU A 47 -21.47 1.40 -0.76
CA LEU A 47 -20.59 0.40 -0.15
C LEU A 47 -19.60 1.02 0.85
N TYR A 48 -19.66 2.34 1.04
CA TYR A 48 -18.79 3.08 1.94
C TYR A 48 -18.69 2.51 3.37
N PRO A 49 -19.78 2.06 4.04
CA PRO A 49 -19.67 1.49 5.38
C PRO A 49 -18.77 0.24 5.42
N PHE A 50 -18.84 -0.61 4.39
CA PHE A 50 -17.98 -1.80 4.26
C PHE A 50 -16.52 -1.40 4.02
N PHE A 51 -16.30 -0.40 3.18
CA PHE A 51 -14.98 0.17 2.90
C PHE A 51 -14.34 0.87 4.10
N MET A 52 -15.13 1.55 4.93
CA MET A 52 -14.71 2.19 6.17
C MET A 52 -14.26 1.17 7.20
N THR A 53 -15.07 0.13 7.45
CA THR A 53 -14.70 -0.97 8.36
C THR A 53 -13.40 -1.64 7.91
N TYR A 54 -13.24 -1.84 6.61
CA TYR A 54 -12.02 -2.40 6.04
C TYR A 54 -10.78 -1.51 6.27
N LEU A 55 -10.90 -0.19 6.06
CA LEU A 55 -9.82 0.77 6.34
C LEU A 55 -9.51 0.87 7.83
N ILE A 56 -10.54 0.96 8.69
CA ILE A 56 -10.37 1.01 10.14
C ILE A 56 -9.63 -0.22 10.62
N CYS A 57 -9.97 -1.43 10.17
CA CYS A 57 -9.26 -2.63 10.58
C CYS A 57 -7.82 -2.72 10.02
N LEU A 58 -7.51 -2.02 8.93
CA LEU A 58 -6.14 -1.88 8.41
C LEU A 58 -5.30 -0.86 9.19
N THR A 59 -5.92 0.23 9.65
CA THR A 59 -5.22 1.38 10.25
C THR A 59 -5.29 1.42 11.79
N THR A 60 -6.22 0.69 12.41
CA THR A 60 -6.24 0.56 13.87
C THR A 60 -5.20 -0.47 14.30
N PRO A 61 -4.35 -0.16 15.30
CA PRO A 61 -3.62 -1.18 16.01
C PRO A 61 -4.65 -2.01 16.79
N LEU A 62 -5.19 -3.05 16.14
CA LEU A 62 -6.06 -4.01 16.80
C LEU A 62 -5.31 -4.52 18.05
N PRO A 63 -5.99 -4.67 19.20
CA PRO A 63 -5.37 -5.15 20.45
C PRO A 63 -4.79 -6.57 20.32
N VAL A 64 -5.03 -7.22 19.18
CA VAL A 64 -4.40 -8.48 18.78
C VAL A 64 -3.21 -8.17 17.86
N PRO A 65 -1.95 -8.43 18.26
CA PRO A 65 -0.82 -8.34 17.35
C PRO A 65 -1.09 -9.21 16.11
N GLY A 66 -1.17 -8.56 14.95
CA GLY A 66 -1.38 -9.22 13.66
C GLY A 66 -2.77 -9.12 13.05
N GLY A 67 -3.75 -8.45 13.67
CA GLY A 67 -5.07 -8.26 13.05
C GLY A 67 -5.04 -7.56 11.69
N SER A 68 -4.22 -6.51 11.57
CA SER A 68 -3.95 -5.83 10.29
C SER A 68 -3.22 -6.75 9.29
N THR A 69 -2.32 -7.61 9.76
CA THR A 69 -1.63 -8.62 8.95
C THR A 69 -2.60 -9.67 8.41
N VAL A 70 -3.58 -10.11 9.23
CA VAL A 70 -4.62 -11.06 8.82
C VAL A 70 -5.52 -10.46 7.75
N LEU A 71 -5.90 -9.19 7.86
CA LEU A 71 -6.70 -8.52 6.82
C LEU A 71 -5.92 -8.30 5.52
N VAL A 72 -4.66 -7.90 5.60
CA VAL A 72 -3.77 -7.84 4.42
C VAL A 72 -3.64 -9.23 3.79
N ALA A 73 -3.48 -10.28 4.60
CA ALA A 73 -3.39 -11.66 4.15
C ALA A 73 -4.71 -12.13 3.50
N LEU A 74 -5.86 -11.85 4.13
CA LEU A 74 -7.19 -12.15 3.61
C LEU A 74 -7.45 -11.42 2.30
N THR A 75 -6.95 -10.20 2.16
CA THR A 75 -7.11 -9.43 0.91
C THR A 75 -6.16 -9.93 -0.18
N GLY A 76 -4.97 -10.38 0.20
CA GLY A 76 -4.08 -11.14 -0.67
C GLY A 76 -4.73 -12.45 -1.14
N LEU A 77 -5.40 -13.17 -0.24
CA LEU A 77 -6.19 -14.38 -0.53
C LEU A 77 -7.38 -14.08 -1.45
N TYR A 78 -8.11 -12.99 -1.22
CA TYR A 78 -9.19 -12.53 -2.09
C TYR A 78 -8.67 -12.21 -3.51
N ALA A 79 -7.53 -11.52 -3.60
CA ALA A 79 -6.84 -11.29 -4.86
C ALA A 79 -6.39 -12.60 -5.51
N ALA A 80 -6.02 -13.61 -4.70
CA ALA A 80 -5.54 -14.90 -5.16
C ALA A 80 -6.64 -15.77 -5.81
N ILE A 81 -7.92 -15.53 -5.52
CA ILE A 81 -9.04 -16.30 -6.06
C ILE A 81 -9.51 -15.66 -7.38
N PRO A 82 -9.23 -16.25 -8.56
CA PRO A 82 -9.52 -15.64 -9.86
C PRO A 82 -11.01 -15.47 -10.16
N ALA A 83 -11.87 -16.23 -9.47
CA ALA A 83 -13.31 -16.24 -9.64
C ALA A 83 -14.03 -15.04 -9.01
N LEU A 84 -13.35 -14.29 -8.13
CA LEU A 84 -13.97 -13.17 -7.42
C LEU A 84 -13.95 -11.88 -8.26
N PRO A 85 -15.04 -11.09 -8.24
CA PRO A 85 -15.11 -9.84 -8.99
C PRO A 85 -14.04 -8.86 -8.50
N GLY A 86 -13.27 -8.30 -9.42
CA GLY A 86 -12.20 -7.35 -9.09
C GLY A 86 -10.88 -7.98 -8.64
N SER A 87 -10.79 -9.31 -8.47
CA SER A 87 -9.55 -10.03 -8.09
C SER A 87 -8.39 -9.79 -9.07
N LYS A 88 -8.67 -9.76 -10.38
CA LYS A 88 -7.68 -9.45 -11.43
C LYS A 88 -7.15 -8.02 -11.33
N ALA A 89 -8.03 -7.06 -11.09
CA ALA A 89 -7.64 -5.67 -10.91
C ALA A 89 -6.80 -5.50 -9.63
N LEU A 90 -7.20 -6.17 -8.54
CA LEU A 90 -6.47 -6.19 -7.27
C LEU A 90 -5.06 -6.79 -7.43
N ARG A 91 -4.96 -7.94 -8.11
CA ARG A 91 -3.67 -8.59 -8.44
C ARG A 91 -2.78 -7.71 -9.29
N SER A 92 -3.33 -7.08 -10.32
CA SER A 92 -2.56 -6.21 -11.22
C SER A 92 -2.05 -4.97 -10.47
N SER A 93 -2.90 -4.33 -9.65
CA SER A 93 -2.50 -3.19 -8.81
C SER A 93 -1.42 -3.58 -7.81
N PHE A 94 -1.56 -4.73 -7.13
CA PHE A 94 -0.53 -5.22 -6.20
C PHE A 94 0.77 -5.55 -6.91
N ALA A 95 0.70 -6.28 -8.03
CA ALA A 95 1.88 -6.64 -8.81
C ALA A 95 2.62 -5.41 -9.31
N ALA A 96 1.90 -4.35 -9.70
CA ALA A 96 2.48 -3.07 -10.10
C ALA A 96 3.09 -2.30 -8.92
N ALA A 97 2.40 -2.25 -7.78
CA ALA A 97 2.83 -1.53 -6.58
C ALA A 97 4.09 -2.14 -5.95
N VAL A 98 4.31 -3.45 -6.08
CA VAL A 98 5.48 -4.15 -5.51
C VAL A 98 6.64 -4.30 -6.50
N ARG A 99 6.58 -3.71 -7.70
CA ARG A 99 7.71 -3.74 -8.64
C ARG A 99 8.90 -2.98 -8.04
N PRO A 100 10.10 -3.56 -8.00
CA PRO A 100 11.29 -2.92 -7.45
C PRO A 100 11.55 -1.48 -7.93
N PRO A 101 11.46 -1.14 -9.24
CA PRO A 101 11.70 0.24 -9.67
C PRO A 101 10.68 1.22 -9.07
N VAL A 102 9.39 0.85 -9.07
CA VAL A 102 8.31 1.65 -8.50
C VAL A 102 8.50 1.85 -6.98
N LEU A 103 8.94 0.81 -6.27
CA LEU A 103 9.22 0.88 -4.84
C LEU A 103 10.37 1.84 -4.52
N VAL A 104 11.49 1.73 -5.24
CA VAL A 104 12.63 2.60 -4.99
C VAL A 104 12.29 4.04 -5.37
N GLU A 105 11.64 4.27 -6.51
CA GLU A 105 11.26 5.61 -6.95
C GLU A 105 10.31 6.29 -5.96
N ASN A 106 9.22 5.63 -5.55
CA ASN A 106 8.22 6.22 -4.66
C ASN A 106 8.70 6.43 -3.21
N TYR A 107 9.71 5.67 -2.79
CA TYR A 107 10.20 5.66 -1.40
C TYR A 107 11.69 6.00 -1.27
N THR A 108 12.31 6.61 -2.27
CA THR A 108 13.74 6.96 -2.26
C THR A 108 14.14 7.75 -1.02
N ASP A 109 13.29 8.68 -0.57
CA ASP A 109 13.54 9.52 0.62
C ASP A 109 13.58 8.75 1.94
N PHE A 110 13.04 7.53 1.97
CA PHE A 110 13.03 6.65 3.14
C PHE A 110 14.17 5.63 3.10
N ILE A 111 14.89 5.53 1.99
CA ILE A 111 16.04 4.64 1.79
C ILE A 111 17.30 5.43 2.14
N ARG A 112 17.91 5.08 3.28
CA ARG A 112 19.18 5.66 3.70
C ARG A 112 20.34 4.80 3.17
N PRO A 113 21.19 5.35 2.29
CA PRO A 113 22.39 4.64 1.86
C PRO A 113 23.34 4.47 3.06
N SER A 114 23.94 3.28 3.18
CA SER A 114 24.96 3.03 4.20
C SER A 114 26.30 3.62 3.77
N ALA A 115 26.96 4.35 4.67
CA ALA A 115 28.29 4.91 4.43
C ALA A 115 29.41 3.86 4.56
N ASP A 116 29.19 2.81 5.37
CA ASP A 116 30.24 1.87 5.78
C ASP A 116 30.17 0.50 5.11
N ARG A 117 29.06 0.16 4.42
CA ARG A 117 28.95 -1.13 3.71
C ARG A 117 28.13 -0.97 2.42
N SER A 118 28.73 -1.37 1.31
CA SER A 118 28.11 -1.46 -0.02
C SER A 118 26.88 -2.39 -0.12
N GLN A 119 26.42 -3.00 0.98
CA GLN A 119 25.40 -4.05 1.01
C GLN A 119 24.28 -3.89 2.07
N ALA A 120 24.08 -2.71 2.66
CA ALA A 120 22.96 -2.57 3.60
C ALA A 120 22.34 -1.18 3.57
N ASP A 121 21.71 -0.83 2.46
CA ASP A 121 20.76 0.30 2.48
C ASP A 121 19.69 -0.01 3.54
N SER A 122 19.39 0.99 4.37
CA SER A 122 18.44 0.85 5.48
C SER A 122 17.18 1.67 5.22
N VAL A 123 16.04 1.18 5.69
CA VAL A 123 14.76 1.87 5.54
C VAL A 123 14.40 2.55 6.84
N ARG A 124 14.01 3.83 6.77
CA ARG A 124 13.50 4.59 7.91
C ARG A 124 12.08 4.14 8.26
N ALA A 125 11.95 2.97 8.91
CA ALA A 125 10.68 2.29 9.13
C ALA A 125 9.62 3.16 9.83
N LEU A 126 10.00 3.97 10.82
CA LEU A 126 9.07 4.89 11.50
C LEU A 126 8.54 5.98 10.56
N ALA A 127 9.42 6.59 9.76
CA ALA A 127 9.02 7.64 8.81
C ALA A 127 8.17 7.06 7.68
N LEU A 128 8.49 5.85 7.22
CA LEU A 128 7.70 5.11 6.24
C LEU A 128 6.31 4.77 6.79
N GLY A 129 6.25 4.27 8.03
CA GLY A 129 4.99 3.99 8.71
C GLY A 129 4.12 5.25 8.85
N TRP A 130 4.72 6.37 9.27
CA TRP A 130 4.01 7.65 9.37
C TRP A 130 3.43 8.11 8.03
N ARG A 131 4.20 8.02 6.94
CA ARG A 131 3.71 8.34 5.58
C ARG A 131 2.50 7.49 5.21
N VAL A 132 2.58 6.18 5.42
CA VAL A 132 1.48 5.25 5.12
C VAL A 132 0.23 5.61 5.94
N THR A 133 0.38 5.92 7.22
CA THR A 133 -0.73 6.35 8.08
C THR A 133 -1.35 7.66 7.60
N CYS A 134 -0.54 8.68 7.31
CA CYS A 134 -1.03 9.96 6.80
C CYS A 134 -1.76 9.80 5.46
N ARG A 135 -1.23 8.94 4.57
CA ARG A 135 -1.86 8.67 3.28
C ARG A 135 -3.19 7.95 3.44
N GLY A 136 -3.23 6.91 4.28
CA GLY A 136 -4.45 6.20 4.61
C GLY A 136 -5.52 7.12 5.22
N ALA A 137 -5.15 8.03 6.12
CA ALA A 137 -6.05 9.03 6.70
C ALA A 137 -6.59 10.01 5.63
N ALA A 138 -5.75 10.45 4.70
CA ALA A 138 -6.16 11.32 3.60
C ALA A 138 -7.15 10.61 2.64
N ASP A 139 -6.88 9.36 2.28
CA ASP A 139 -7.76 8.56 1.42
C ASP A 139 -9.08 8.21 2.13
N MET A 140 -9.06 7.96 3.44
CA MET A 140 -10.25 7.79 4.28
C MET A 140 -11.10 9.06 4.29
N TRP A 141 -10.50 10.24 4.52
CA TRP A 141 -11.20 11.52 4.46
C TRP A 141 -11.85 11.79 3.10
N GLN A 142 -11.13 11.53 2.01
CA GLN A 142 -11.67 11.67 0.65
C GLN A 142 -12.85 10.72 0.41
N SER A 143 -12.73 9.47 0.87
CA SER A 143 -13.80 8.48 0.78
C SER A 143 -15.06 8.94 1.52
N THR A 144 -14.91 9.47 2.74
CA THR A 144 -16.03 10.08 3.51
C THR A 144 -16.72 11.18 2.72
N ARG A 145 -15.94 12.08 2.10
CA ARG A 145 -16.48 13.17 1.29
C ARG A 145 -17.29 12.67 0.11
N PHE A 146 -16.82 11.64 -0.60
CA PHE A 146 -17.56 11.05 -1.72
C PHE A 146 -18.87 10.42 -1.27
N ALA A 147 -18.85 9.67 -0.16
CA ALA A 147 -20.04 9.04 0.38
C ALA A 147 -21.10 10.07 0.84
N LEU A 148 -20.67 11.11 1.58
CA LEU A 148 -21.58 12.18 2.03
C LEU A 148 -22.14 12.99 0.87
N ALA A 149 -21.34 13.27 -0.16
CA ALA A 149 -21.82 13.95 -1.36
C ALA A 149 -22.90 13.13 -2.08
N ALA A 150 -22.72 11.81 -2.18
CA ALA A 150 -23.71 10.93 -2.78
C ALA A 150 -25.01 10.86 -1.96
N LEU A 151 -24.92 10.83 -0.63
CA LEU A 151 -26.10 10.84 0.25
C LEU A 151 -26.90 12.15 0.17
N ARG A 152 -26.25 13.27 -0.11
CA ARG A 152 -26.92 14.57 -0.32
C ARG A 152 -27.56 14.72 -1.70
N ALA A 153 -27.19 13.87 -2.65
CA ALA A 153 -27.72 13.88 -4.01
C ALA A 153 -28.95 12.96 -4.19
N VAL A 154 -29.35 12.26 -3.12
CA VAL A 154 -30.57 11.45 -3.01
C VAL A 154 -31.59 12.23 -2.20
#